data_AF-A0A383AF50-F1
#
_entry.id   AF-A0A383AF50-F1
#
_cell.length_a   1.000
_cell.length_b   1.000
_cell.length_c   1.000
_cell.angle_alpha   90.00
_cell.angle_beta   90.00
_cell.angle_gamma   90.00
#
_symmetry.space_group_name_H-M   'P 1'
#
loop_
_entity.id
_entity.type
_entity.pdbx_description
1 polymer ?
#
loop_
_entity_poly.entity_id
_entity_poly.type
_entity_poly.pdbx_seq_one_letter_code
_entity_poly.pdbx_strand_id
1 'polypeptide(L)' 'PYAQCQMSAVMGYSMANATAAKECLTPEMYESLHQGDWTYIDGLDFWQEPVRVDAIIETWNAVKAAQ' A
#
# COMPACT_ATOMS: atom_id res chain seq x y z
N PRO A 1 4.01 18.27 -1.00
CA PRO A 1 2.97 18.16 -2.06
C PRO A 1 3.53 17.67 -3.40
N TYR A 2 4.45 18.42 -4.04
CA TYR A 2 4.97 18.10 -5.39
C TYR A 2 5.60 16.70 -5.53
N ALA A 3 6.49 16.33 -4.63
CA ALA A 3 7.17 15.02 -4.70
C ALA A 3 6.19 13.85 -4.59
N GLN A 4 5.15 13.96 -3.75
CA GLN A 4 4.15 12.90 -3.64
C GLN A 4 3.24 12.83 -4.87
N CYS A 5 2.92 13.96 -5.52
CA CYS A 5 2.16 13.93 -6.79
C CYS A 5 2.88 13.07 -7.84
N GLN A 6 4.17 13.32 -8.04
CA GLN A 6 5.00 12.61 -9.03
C GLN A 6 5.12 11.12 -8.71
N MET A 7 5.30 10.77 -7.43
CA MET A 7 5.36 9.38 -6.98
C MET A 7 4.08 8.61 -7.29
N SER A 8 2.91 9.20 -7.03
CA SER A 8 1.63 8.53 -7.29
C SER A 8 1.35 8.33 -8.77
N ALA A 9 1.70 9.31 -9.61
CA ALA A 9 1.48 9.26 -11.06
C ALA A 9 2.33 8.18 -11.74
N VAL A 10 3.54 7.91 -11.21
CA VAL A 10 4.46 6.92 -11.78
C VAL A 10 4.29 5.54 -11.17
N MET A 11 4.10 5.46 -9.85
CA MET A 11 4.11 4.18 -9.12
C MET A 11 2.71 3.60 -8.87
N GLY A 12 1.65 4.42 -8.92
CA GLY A 12 0.28 3.98 -8.68
C GLY A 12 -0.03 3.61 -7.23
N TYR A 13 0.78 4.04 -6.26
CA TYR A 13 0.51 3.79 -4.83
C TYR A 13 -0.43 4.82 -4.21
N SER A 14 -1.15 4.37 -3.18
CA SER A 14 -1.92 5.24 -2.30
C SER A 14 -1.05 6.30 -1.62
N MET A 15 -1.60 7.51 -1.46
CA MET A 15 -0.93 8.64 -0.83
C MET A 15 -1.27 8.74 0.65
N ALA A 16 -0.26 8.90 1.51
CA ALA A 16 -0.49 9.11 2.94
C ALA A 16 -0.89 10.55 3.30
N ASN A 17 -0.62 11.54 2.43
CA ASN A 17 -0.99 12.94 2.67
C ASN A 17 -2.34 13.25 2.02
N ALA A 18 -3.38 13.45 2.84
CA ALA A 18 -4.74 13.70 2.36
C ALA A 18 -4.89 14.97 1.50
N THR A 19 -4.11 16.03 1.78
CA THR A 19 -4.12 17.25 0.96
C THR A 19 -3.54 16.97 -0.41
N ALA A 20 -2.39 16.31 -0.47
CA ALA A 20 -1.76 15.94 -1.74
C ALA A 20 -2.62 14.93 -2.52
N ALA A 21 -3.28 13.99 -1.85
CA ALA A 21 -4.20 13.05 -2.51
C ALA A 21 -5.30 13.79 -3.28
N LYS A 22 -5.91 14.81 -2.67
CA LYS A 22 -6.98 15.61 -3.30
C LYS A 22 -6.47 16.52 -4.42
N GLU A 23 -5.26 17.05 -4.30
CA GLU A 23 -4.69 17.98 -5.27
C GLU A 23 -4.02 17.30 -6.47
N CYS A 24 -3.41 16.12 -6.24
CA CYS A 24 -2.54 15.46 -7.22
C CYS A 24 -3.23 14.35 -8.02
N LEU A 25 -4.23 13.67 -7.45
CA LEU A 25 -4.85 12.50 -8.09
C LEU A 25 -6.01 12.90 -8.98
N THR A 26 -6.19 12.17 -10.08
CA THR A 26 -7.45 12.23 -10.84
C THR A 26 -8.59 11.69 -9.97
N PRO A 27 -9.86 12.08 -10.21
CA PRO A 27 -10.99 11.54 -9.48
C PRO A 27 -11.05 10.00 -9.51
N GLU A 28 -10.74 9.42 -10.67
CA GLU A 28 -10.70 7.96 -10.87
C GLU A 28 -9.61 7.28 -10.03
N MET A 29 -8.39 7.84 -9.99
CA MET A 29 -7.32 7.31 -9.14
C MET A 29 -7.60 7.53 -7.65
N TYR A 30 -8.24 8.64 -7.30
CA TYR A 30 -8.60 8.93 -5.91
C TYR A 30 -9.58 7.88 -5.38
N GLU A 31 -10.55 7.47 -6.20
CA GLU A 31 -11.51 6.42 -5.87
C GLU A 31 -10.87 5.03 -5.87
N SER A 32 -10.11 4.66 -6.91
CA SER A 32 -9.50 3.33 -7.03
C SER A 32 -8.45 3.04 -5.95
N LEU A 33 -7.80 4.08 -5.42
CA LEU A 33 -6.85 3.98 -4.31
C LEU A 33 -7.50 4.12 -2.92
N HIS A 34 -8.84 4.14 -2.87
CA HIS A 34 -9.63 4.27 -1.64
C HIS A 34 -9.28 5.52 -0.79
N GLN A 35 -8.83 6.62 -1.41
CA GLN A 35 -8.34 7.81 -0.69
C GLN A 35 -9.42 8.56 0.09
N GLY A 36 -10.68 8.38 -0.30
CA GLY A 36 -11.83 8.99 0.36
C GLY A 36 -12.56 8.04 1.33
N ASP A 37 -12.18 6.76 1.35
CA ASP A 37 -12.84 5.73 2.14
C ASP A 37 -11.97 5.32 3.33
N TRP A 38 -12.20 5.96 4.47
CA TRP A 38 -11.49 5.64 5.70
C TRP A 38 -11.84 4.25 6.24
N THR A 39 -13.03 3.72 5.90
CA THR A 39 -13.46 2.40 6.37
C THR A 39 -12.75 1.26 5.63
N TYR A 40 -12.18 1.56 4.45
CA TYR A 40 -11.32 0.61 3.74
C TYR A 40 -10.14 0.17 4.62
N ILE A 41 -9.52 1.11 5.35
CA ILE A 41 -8.39 0.84 6.23
C ILE A 41 -8.79 -0.09 7.39
N ASP A 42 -10.02 0.04 7.91
CA ASP A 42 -10.54 -0.79 9.00
C ASP A 42 -10.70 -2.27 8.59
N GLY A 43 -10.80 -2.55 7.29
CA GLY A 43 -10.86 -3.90 6.74
C GLY A 43 -9.50 -4.56 6.50
N LEU A 44 -8.40 -3.83 6.70
CA LEU A 44 -7.04 -4.32 6.43
C LEU A 44 -6.40 -4.89 7.69
N ASP A 45 -5.70 -6.02 7.54
CA ASP A 45 -4.76 -6.50 8.55
C ASP A 45 -3.36 -5.93 8.24
N PHE A 46 -2.92 -4.97 9.05
CA PHE A 46 -1.62 -4.34 8.85
C PHE A 46 -0.52 -5.28 9.30
N TRP A 47 0.31 -5.71 8.35
CA TRP A 47 1.46 -6.56 8.64
C TRP A 47 2.29 -5.99 9.80
N GLN A 48 2.47 -6.82 10.83
CA GLN A 48 3.38 -6.58 11.93
C GLN A 48 4.48 -7.62 11.89
N GLU A 49 5.67 -7.26 12.38
CA GLU A 49 6.75 -8.23 12.50
C GLU A 49 6.32 -9.37 13.44
N PRO A 50 6.29 -10.63 12.95
CA PRO A 50 5.85 -11.76 13.75
C PRO A 50 6.96 -12.25 14.68
N VAL A 51 6.56 -12.85 15.81
CA VAL A 51 7.50 -13.41 16.81
C VAL A 51 8.49 -14.42 16.22
N ARG A 52 8.11 -15.09 15.12
CA ARG A 52 8.92 -16.11 14.41
C ARG A 52 9.10 -15.76 12.94
N VAL A 53 9.67 -14.58 12.65
CA VAL A 53 9.92 -14.13 11.27
C VAL A 53 10.84 -15.07 10.50
N ASP A 54 11.80 -15.70 11.18
CA ASP A 54 12.70 -16.73 10.67
C ASP A 54 11.94 -17.92 10.06
N ALA A 55 10.98 -18.48 10.80
CA ALA A 55 10.18 -19.61 10.36
C ALA A 55 9.34 -19.28 9.12
N ILE A 56 8.83 -18.05 9.01
CA ILE A 56 8.09 -17.58 7.83
C ILE A 56 9.02 -17.47 6.62
N ILE A 57 10.21 -16.90 6.81
CA ILE A 57 11.23 -16.79 5.75
C ILE A 57 11.65 -18.17 5.25
N GLU A 58 11.97 -19.09 6.15
CA GLU A 58 12.39 -20.46 5.82
C GLU A 58 11.29 -21.21 5.06
N THR A 59 10.04 -21.12 5.55
CA THR A 59 8.88 -21.74 4.89
C THR A 59 8.69 -21.19 3.48
N TRP A 60 8.78 -19.86 3.31
CA TRP A 60 8.65 -19.24 2.00
C TRP A 60 9.79 -19.63 1.05
N ASN A 61 11.02 -19.75 1.55
CA ASN A 61 12.15 -20.20 0.75
C ASN A 61 11.97 -21.65 0.29
N ALA A 62 11.43 -22.54 1.14
CA ALA A 62 11.13 -23.91 0.74
C ALA A 62 10.06 -23.98 -0.37
N VAL A 63 9.01 -23.14 -0.30
CA VAL A 63 7.99 -23.04 -1.35
C VAL A 63 8.60 -22.62 -2.69
N LYS A 64 9.43 -21.58 -2.70
CA LYS A 64 10.09 -21.11 -3.93
C LYS A 64 11.05 -22.15 -4.52
N ALA A 65 11.73 -22.92 -3.68
CA ALA A 65 12.68 -23.95 -4.13
C ALA A 65 12.00 -25.20 -4.72
N ALA A 66 10.70 -25.38 -4.48
CA ALA A 66 9.92 -26.50 -5.01
C ALA A 66 9.33 -26.23 -6.42
N GLN A 67 9.55 -25.04 -6.98
CA GLN A 67 9.16 -24.65 -8.35
C GLN A 67 10.37 -24.73 -9.29
#